data_AF-A0A7Y0KRG1-F1
#
_entry.id   AF-A0A7Y0KRG1-F1
#
_cell.length_a   1.000
_cell.length_b   1.000
_cell.length_c   1.000
_cell.angle_alpha   90.00
_cell.angle_beta   90.00
_cell.angle_gamma   90.00
#
_symmetry.space_group_name_H-M   'P 1'
#
loop_
_entity.id
_entity.type
_entity.pdbx_description
1 polymer ?
#
loop_
_entity_poly.entity_id
_entity_poly.type
_entity_poly.pdbx_seq_one_letter_code
_entity_poly.pdbx_strand_id
1 'polypeptide(L)'
;MPLPSELAWLIPVLPLAGACFVGFLLISFKLTMNRLSKPVSFLLVSCVGAAAVLSYALLAEQRAGTAASKVIFDLPGLTDLNLQIGFVVDGIATEMLALISTAGMLLMLSAHIYMVGKKNYVSFFTYLGFFTSALLGLALSPNLLEMFVFWLLVGISSYLLVGFWYDTNGSSKTTQKIFLVDRVGDVGFLLGSLGLFWVTRSFGFDESGPLLEEAIISGKLSNPTTLLLCFLMIMGPIAKLIEFPLYIWRPDVLKTPVPASALIHATTLVAAGVFVVARLEPVLTAGARALPGTVLANLFV
;
A
#
# COMPACT_ATOMS: atom_id res chain seq x y z
N MET A 1 21.33 -15.98 16.27
CA MET A 1 20.93 -14.73 15.56
C MET A 1 19.42 -14.71 15.54
N PRO A 2 18.76 -13.56 15.73
CA PRO A 2 17.29 -13.47 15.64
C PRO A 2 16.83 -13.99 14.27
N LEU A 3 15.68 -14.66 14.24
CA LEU A 3 15.12 -15.17 12.99
C LEU A 3 14.75 -13.97 12.10
N PRO A 4 14.92 -14.05 10.76
CA PRO A 4 14.53 -12.95 9.87
C PRO A 4 13.05 -12.57 10.05
N SER A 5 12.19 -13.55 10.35
CA SER A 5 10.77 -13.34 10.71
C SER A 5 10.55 -12.45 11.93
N GLU A 6 11.43 -12.44 12.94
CA GLU A 6 11.34 -11.53 14.10
C GLU A 6 11.75 -10.09 13.75
N LEU A 7 12.53 -9.92 12.68
CA LEU A 7 13.03 -8.64 12.19
C LEU A 7 12.16 -8.05 11.07
N ALA A 8 11.04 -8.68 10.71
CA ALA A 8 10.20 -8.25 9.58
C ALA A 8 9.70 -6.80 9.73
N TRP A 9 9.43 -6.34 10.95
CA TRP A 9 9.03 -4.96 11.23
C TRP A 9 10.08 -3.91 10.83
N LEU A 10 11.37 -4.28 10.74
CA LEU A 10 12.42 -3.35 10.28
C LEU A 10 12.32 -3.04 8.78
N ILE A 11 11.71 -3.92 7.98
CA ILE A 11 11.65 -3.77 6.52
C ILE A 11 10.98 -2.44 6.11
N PRO A 12 9.78 -2.09 6.59
CA PRO A 12 9.19 -0.79 6.30
C PRO A 12 9.85 0.34 7.09
N VAL A 13 10.35 0.08 8.30
CA VAL A 13 10.89 1.11 9.20
C VAL A 13 12.24 1.67 8.73
N LEU A 14 13.11 0.85 8.15
CA LEU A 14 14.42 1.29 7.63
C LEU A 14 14.31 2.43 6.59
N PRO A 15 13.56 2.27 5.48
CA PRO A 15 13.36 3.35 4.52
C PRO A 15 12.53 4.50 5.11
N LEU A 16 11.61 4.24 6.05
CA LEU A 16 10.85 5.29 6.74
C LEU A 16 11.77 6.19 7.56
N ALA A 17 12.61 5.59 8.40
CA ALA A 17 13.53 6.28 9.28
C ALA A 17 14.53 7.12 8.46
N GLY A 18 15.06 6.57 7.36
CA GLY A 18 15.89 7.32 6.42
C GLY A 18 15.16 8.52 5.83
N ALA A 19 13.93 8.33 5.32
CA ALA A 19 13.14 9.39 4.72
C ALA A 19 12.72 10.47 5.75
N CYS A 20 12.29 10.09 6.95
CA CYS A 20 11.93 11.01 8.01
C CYS A 20 13.13 11.80 8.51
N PHE A 21 14.28 11.15 8.70
CA PHE A 21 15.52 11.81 9.11
C PHE A 21 15.97 12.85 8.07
N VAL A 22 16.05 12.46 6.80
CA VAL A 22 16.42 13.39 5.71
C VAL A 22 15.35 14.48 5.53
N GLY A 23 14.07 14.14 5.64
CA GLY A 23 12.96 15.08 5.55
C GLY A 23 13.02 16.15 6.64
N PHE A 24 13.30 15.76 7.89
CA PHE A 24 13.52 16.69 8.99
C PHE A 24 14.70 17.62 8.73
N LEU A 25 15.84 17.07 8.29
CA LEU A 25 17.02 17.85 7.94
C LEU A 25 16.81 18.78 6.73
N LEU A 26 15.94 18.41 5.79
CA LEU A 26 15.58 19.27 4.66
C LEU A 26 14.77 20.49 5.10
N ILE A 27 13.91 20.36 6.11
CA ILE A 27 13.13 21.47 6.67
C ILE A 27 14.07 22.45 7.39
N SER A 28 14.99 21.95 8.21
CA SER A 28 15.90 22.79 9.01
C SER A 28 17.10 23.32 8.22
N PHE A 29 17.68 22.53 7.31
CA PHE A 29 18.98 22.81 6.67
C PHE A 29 18.97 22.55 5.16
N LYS A 30 17.97 23.07 4.45
CA LYS A 30 17.75 22.84 3.00
C LYS A 30 18.99 23.04 2.13
N LEU A 31 19.75 24.12 2.34
CA LEU A 31 20.95 24.44 1.54
C LEU A 31 22.07 23.41 1.75
N THR A 32 22.34 23.04 3.01
CA THR A 32 23.37 22.06 3.37
C THR A 32 23.02 20.68 2.83
N MET A 33 21.76 20.24 2.98
CA MET A 33 21.31 18.95 2.46
C MET A 33 21.42 18.87 0.94
N ASN A 34 21.05 19.93 0.22
CA ASN A 34 21.20 19.97 -1.23
C ASN A 34 22.67 19.99 -1.69
N ARG A 35 23.59 20.59 -0.92
CA ARG A 35 25.04 20.49 -1.17
C ARG A 35 25.56 19.07 -0.94
N LEU A 36 25.05 18.39 0.08
CA LEU A 36 25.37 16.99 0.42
C LEU A 36 24.45 15.99 -0.32
N SER A 37 23.97 16.33 -1.51
CA SER A 37 22.97 15.53 -2.23
C SER A 37 23.40 14.09 -2.49
N LYS A 38 24.66 13.86 -2.88
CA LYS A 38 25.21 12.53 -3.15
C LYS A 38 25.22 11.62 -1.91
N PRO A 39 25.88 11.97 -0.79
CA PRO A 39 25.90 11.11 0.39
C PRO A 39 24.49 10.90 0.98
N VAL A 40 23.61 11.91 0.92
CA VAL A 40 22.23 11.76 1.39
C VAL A 40 21.44 10.78 0.51
N SER A 41 21.57 10.85 -0.82
CA SER A 41 20.95 9.83 -1.68
C SER A 41 21.52 8.43 -1.45
N PHE A 42 22.84 8.32 -1.22
CA PHE A 42 23.45 7.03 -0.91
C PHE A 42 22.89 6.43 0.38
N LEU A 43 22.68 7.24 1.42
CA LEU A 43 22.02 6.81 2.65
C LEU A 43 20.61 6.28 2.39
N LEU A 44 19.78 7.02 1.65
CA LEU A 44 18.41 6.60 1.34
C LEU A 44 18.36 5.32 0.50
N VAL A 45 19.24 5.20 -0.50
CA VAL A 45 19.41 3.98 -1.30
C VAL A 45 19.85 2.81 -0.42
N SER A 46 20.76 3.04 0.52
CA SER A 46 21.23 2.00 1.44
C SER A 46 20.12 1.53 2.39
N CYS A 47 19.25 2.43 2.86
CA CYS A 47 18.08 2.05 3.67
C CYS A 47 17.12 1.14 2.90
N VAL A 48 16.82 1.46 1.63
CA VAL A 48 15.99 0.61 0.76
C VAL A 48 16.70 -0.70 0.44
N GLY A 49 18.02 -0.66 0.20
CA GLY A 49 18.83 -1.86 -0.06
C GLY A 49 18.87 -2.80 1.13
N ALA A 50 18.98 -2.29 2.36
CA ALA A 50 18.90 -3.08 3.57
C ALA A 50 17.52 -3.75 3.73
N ALA A 51 16.43 -3.01 3.45
CA ALA A 51 15.09 -3.57 3.42
C ALA A 51 14.93 -4.66 2.34
N ALA A 52 15.57 -4.50 1.17
CA ALA A 52 15.58 -5.52 0.12
C ALA A 52 16.28 -6.80 0.57
N VAL A 53 17.46 -6.70 1.20
CA VAL A 53 18.19 -7.86 1.74
C VAL A 53 17.33 -8.62 2.74
N LEU A 54 16.67 -7.91 3.68
CA LEU A 54 15.75 -8.53 4.64
C LEU A 54 14.53 -9.17 3.95
N SER A 55 13.96 -8.52 2.93
CA SER A 55 12.84 -9.05 2.16
C SER A 55 13.18 -10.37 1.45
N TYR A 56 14.36 -10.44 0.83
CA TYR A 56 14.84 -11.68 0.19
C TYR A 56 15.22 -12.76 1.21
N ALA A 57 15.72 -12.38 2.39
CA ALA A 57 15.97 -13.33 3.48
C ALA A 57 14.66 -13.98 3.97
N LEU A 58 13.60 -13.19 4.16
CA LEU A 58 12.26 -13.70 4.49
C LEU A 58 11.68 -14.61 3.41
N LEU A 59 11.84 -14.23 2.14
CA LEU A 59 11.38 -15.05 1.03
C LEU A 59 12.12 -16.40 1.01
N ALA A 60 13.42 -16.42 1.26
CA ALA A 60 14.19 -17.67 1.37
C ALA A 60 13.72 -18.55 2.55
N GLU A 61 13.44 -17.94 3.71
CA GLU A 61 12.90 -18.62 4.89
C GLU A 61 11.53 -19.26 4.61
N GLN A 62 10.61 -18.53 3.95
CA GLN A 62 9.30 -19.06 3.56
C GLN A 62 9.40 -20.17 2.50
N ARG A 63 10.29 -20.02 1.51
CA ARG A 63 10.54 -21.06 0.48
C ARG A 63 11.16 -22.33 1.06
N ALA A 64 11.89 -22.23 2.17
CA ALA A 64 12.43 -23.37 2.91
C ALA A 64 11.36 -24.14 3.72
N GLY A 65 10.09 -23.70 3.70
CA GLY A 65 8.98 -24.38 4.35
C GLY A 65 8.65 -23.89 5.76
N THR A 66 9.17 -22.72 6.14
CA THR A 66 8.82 -22.10 7.44
C THR A 66 7.35 -21.69 7.45
N ALA A 67 6.65 -21.99 8.55
CA ALA A 67 5.24 -21.60 8.70
C ALA A 67 5.07 -20.08 8.65
N ALA A 68 3.85 -19.63 8.31
CA ALA A 68 3.50 -18.22 8.40
C ALA A 68 3.65 -17.73 9.85
N SER A 69 4.30 -16.58 10.03
CA SER A 69 4.48 -15.94 11.33
C SER A 69 3.61 -14.70 11.41
N LYS A 70 2.82 -14.59 12.48
CA LYS A 70 1.94 -13.45 12.74
C LYS A 70 2.23 -12.94 14.13
N VAL A 71 2.69 -11.69 14.22
CA VAL A 71 2.96 -11.02 15.49
C VAL A 71 1.96 -9.87 15.63
N ILE A 72 1.22 -9.86 16.73
CA ILE A 72 0.15 -8.89 16.98
C ILE A 72 0.37 -8.26 18.35
N PHE A 73 0.15 -6.95 18.42
CA PHE A 73 0.15 -6.14 19.62
C PHE A 73 -1.23 -5.51 19.80
N ASP A 74 -1.85 -5.75 20.95
CA ASP A 74 -3.10 -5.11 21.31
C ASP A 74 -2.86 -3.68 21.77
N LEU A 75 -3.65 -2.73 21.25
CA LEU A 75 -3.50 -1.33 21.62
C LEU A 75 -4.18 -1.07 22.99
N PRO A 76 -3.44 -0.59 24.01
CA PRO A 76 -4.01 -0.38 25.35
C PRO A 76 -5.15 0.66 25.33
N GLY A 77 -6.29 0.34 25.94
CA GLY A 77 -7.43 1.26 26.11
C GLY A 77 -8.49 1.21 25.00
N LEU A 78 -8.32 0.34 24.00
CA LEU A 78 -9.28 0.13 22.89
C LEU A 78 -9.71 -1.34 22.75
N THR A 79 -9.72 -2.09 23.86
CA THR A 79 -10.03 -3.52 23.91
C THR A 79 -11.41 -3.86 23.34
N ASP A 80 -12.40 -2.99 23.51
CA ASP A 80 -13.75 -3.18 22.97
C ASP A 80 -13.82 -3.08 21.44
N LEU A 81 -12.83 -2.42 20.82
CA LEU A 81 -12.72 -2.26 19.37
C LEU A 81 -11.78 -3.29 18.73
N ASN A 82 -11.16 -4.16 19.53
CA ASN A 82 -10.19 -5.19 19.09
C ASN A 82 -9.15 -4.65 18.10
N LEU A 83 -8.62 -3.46 18.41
CA LEU A 83 -7.65 -2.78 17.56
C LEU A 83 -6.26 -3.37 17.79
N GLN A 84 -5.83 -4.12 16.79
CA GLN A 84 -4.57 -4.85 16.74
C GLN A 84 -3.61 -4.16 15.76
N ILE A 85 -2.34 -4.05 16.13
CA ILE A 85 -1.27 -3.59 15.25
C ILE A 85 -0.21 -4.68 15.22
N GLY A 86 0.38 -4.97 14.07
CA GLY A 86 1.37 -6.04 14.02
C GLY A 86 1.99 -6.22 12.66
N PHE A 87 2.43 -7.43 12.38
CA PHE A 87 2.85 -7.80 11.04
C PHE A 87 2.60 -9.28 10.80
N VAL A 88 2.31 -9.60 9.54
CA VAL A 88 2.17 -10.98 9.06
C VAL A 88 3.22 -11.27 8.00
N VAL A 89 3.91 -12.38 8.17
CA VAL A 89 4.89 -12.92 7.23
C VAL A 89 4.35 -14.25 6.72
N ASP A 90 3.85 -14.24 5.49
CA ASP A 90 3.39 -15.42 4.78
C ASP A 90 3.93 -15.45 3.34
N GLY A 91 3.58 -16.48 2.57
CA GLY A 91 4.05 -16.66 1.20
C GLY A 91 3.74 -15.45 0.30
N ILE A 92 2.51 -14.92 0.34
CA ILE A 92 2.11 -13.81 -0.53
C ILE A 92 2.77 -12.49 -0.11
N ALA A 93 2.91 -12.23 1.20
CA ALA A 93 3.59 -11.04 1.71
C ALA A 93 5.05 -11.04 1.30
N THR A 94 5.76 -12.17 1.50
CA THR A 94 7.19 -12.24 1.20
C THR A 94 7.51 -12.11 -0.28
N GLU A 95 6.67 -12.65 -1.16
CA GLU A 95 6.76 -12.40 -2.61
C GLU A 95 6.55 -10.92 -2.94
N MET A 96 5.53 -10.30 -2.34
CA MET A 96 5.23 -8.88 -2.54
C MET A 96 6.35 -7.98 -2.00
N LEU A 97 6.94 -8.28 -0.84
CA LEU A 97 8.08 -7.56 -0.27
C LEU A 97 9.31 -7.61 -1.19
N ALA A 98 9.64 -8.78 -1.74
CA ALA A 98 10.74 -8.93 -2.69
C ALA A 98 10.49 -8.11 -3.97
N LEU A 99 9.27 -8.12 -4.48
CA LEU A 99 8.87 -7.33 -5.65
C LEU A 99 8.95 -5.82 -5.38
N ILE A 100 8.36 -5.34 -4.28
CA ILE A 100 8.37 -3.91 -3.91
C ILE A 100 9.79 -3.42 -3.68
N SER A 101 10.61 -4.17 -2.94
CA SER A 101 11.98 -3.76 -2.61
C SER A 101 12.89 -3.73 -3.85
N THR A 102 12.73 -4.69 -4.76
CA THR A 102 13.43 -4.70 -6.06
C THR A 102 13.02 -3.51 -6.92
N ALA A 103 11.71 -3.26 -7.05
CA ALA A 103 11.19 -2.10 -7.78
C ALA A 103 11.66 -0.79 -7.15
N GLY A 104 11.64 -0.68 -5.81
CA GLY A 104 12.13 0.47 -5.07
C GLY A 104 13.60 0.78 -5.36
N MET A 105 14.47 -0.25 -5.39
CA MET A 105 15.88 -0.08 -5.76
C MET A 105 16.05 0.40 -7.20
N LEU A 106 15.31 -0.18 -8.16
CA LEU A 106 15.34 0.25 -9.56
C LEU A 106 14.82 1.69 -9.74
N LEU A 107 13.79 2.07 -8.99
CA LEU A 107 13.24 3.42 -8.98
C LEU A 107 14.24 4.43 -8.43
N MET A 108 14.95 4.09 -7.35
CA MET A 108 16.04 4.93 -6.82
C MET A 108 17.18 5.11 -7.83
N LEU A 109 17.54 4.05 -8.55
CA LEU A 109 18.56 4.13 -9.62
C LEU A 109 18.08 5.03 -10.78
N SER A 110 16.84 4.83 -11.21
CA SER A 110 16.22 5.62 -12.27
C SER A 110 16.08 7.09 -11.88
N ALA A 111 15.77 7.34 -10.61
CA ALA A 111 15.70 8.68 -10.02
C ALA A 111 17.06 9.39 -10.04
N HIS A 112 18.15 8.67 -9.76
CA HIS A 112 19.49 9.23 -9.86
C HIS A 112 19.74 9.78 -11.25
N ILE A 113 19.57 8.94 -12.27
CA ILE A 113 19.79 9.29 -13.69
C ILE A 113 18.90 10.47 -14.09
N TYR A 114 17.63 10.47 -13.68
CA TYR A 114 16.68 11.52 -14.06
C TYR A 114 16.94 12.87 -13.36
N MET A 115 17.43 12.86 -12.12
CA MET A 115 17.56 14.07 -11.28
C MET A 115 18.95 14.69 -11.30
N VAL A 116 19.96 14.07 -11.91
CA VAL A 116 21.29 14.69 -12.07
C VAL A 116 21.15 16.07 -12.72
N GLY A 117 21.72 17.09 -12.08
CA GLY A 117 21.68 18.48 -12.56
C GLY A 117 20.36 19.22 -12.33
N LYS A 118 19.35 18.59 -11.71
CA LYS A 118 18.04 19.21 -11.41
C LYS A 118 17.95 19.68 -9.95
N LYS A 119 17.09 20.67 -9.72
CA LYS A 119 16.77 21.18 -8.37
C LYS A 119 16.00 20.13 -7.56
N ASN A 120 15.99 20.28 -6.24
CA ASN A 120 15.24 19.43 -5.29
C ASN A 120 15.58 17.92 -5.37
N TYR A 121 16.81 17.59 -5.80
CA TYR A 121 17.30 16.21 -5.89
C TYR A 121 17.03 15.40 -4.61
N VAL A 122 17.40 15.94 -3.44
CA VAL A 122 17.26 15.21 -2.16
C VAL A 122 15.80 14.99 -1.78
N SER A 123 14.92 15.96 -2.05
CA SER A 123 13.49 15.85 -1.79
C SER A 123 12.87 14.71 -2.60
N PHE A 124 13.27 14.56 -3.87
CA PHE A 124 12.76 13.47 -4.73
C PHE A 124 13.11 12.09 -4.18
N PHE A 125 14.36 11.88 -3.77
CA PHE A 125 14.79 10.63 -3.13
C PHE A 125 14.08 10.37 -1.79
N THR A 126 13.82 11.43 -1.02
CA THR A 126 13.11 11.34 0.25
C THR A 126 11.67 10.85 0.03
N TYR A 127 10.97 11.39 -0.97
CA TYR A 127 9.62 10.97 -1.32
C TYR A 127 9.58 9.53 -1.85
N LEU A 128 10.57 9.11 -2.64
CA LEU A 128 10.68 7.71 -3.08
C LEU A 128 10.91 6.76 -1.90
N GLY A 129 11.78 7.11 -0.95
CA GLY A 129 12.02 6.29 0.24
C GLY A 129 10.77 6.15 1.10
N PHE A 130 10.04 7.26 1.28
CA PHE A 130 8.77 7.27 1.99
C PHE A 130 7.70 6.42 1.27
N PHE A 131 7.60 6.51 -0.06
CA PHE A 131 6.70 5.68 -0.86
C PHE A 131 7.02 4.18 -0.75
N THR A 132 8.29 3.81 -0.89
CA THR A 132 8.72 2.41 -0.77
C THR A 132 8.44 1.86 0.62
N SER A 133 8.69 2.64 1.68
CA SER A 133 8.33 2.27 3.05
C SER A 133 6.84 2.00 3.22
N ALA A 134 5.98 2.91 2.71
CA ALA A 134 4.54 2.78 2.83
C ALA A 134 4.02 1.50 2.14
N LEU A 135 4.55 1.15 0.97
CA LEU A 135 4.22 -0.10 0.28
C LEU A 135 4.69 -1.35 1.03
N LEU A 136 5.91 -1.32 1.58
CA LEU A 136 6.43 -2.45 2.36
C LEU A 136 5.58 -2.68 3.63
N GLY A 137 5.12 -1.60 4.28
CA GLY A 137 4.24 -1.69 5.44
C GLY A 137 2.85 -2.23 5.08
N LEU A 138 2.31 -1.80 3.93
CA LEU A 138 1.08 -2.34 3.37
C LEU A 138 1.16 -3.86 3.17
N ALA A 139 2.29 -4.37 2.65
CA ALA A 139 2.48 -5.79 2.40
C ALA A 139 2.55 -6.65 3.69
N LEU A 140 3.02 -6.06 4.79
CA LEU A 140 3.12 -6.72 6.10
C LEU A 140 1.86 -6.58 6.96
N SER A 141 0.88 -5.78 6.53
CA SER A 141 -0.30 -5.47 7.35
C SER A 141 -1.09 -6.73 7.69
N PRO A 142 -1.29 -7.07 8.99
CA PRO A 142 -1.98 -8.28 9.42
C PRO A 142 -3.51 -8.14 9.42
N ASN A 143 -4.03 -6.91 9.33
CA ASN A 143 -5.44 -6.60 9.37
C ASN A 143 -5.81 -5.45 8.43
N LEU A 144 -7.11 -5.31 8.19
CA LEU A 144 -7.68 -4.38 7.22
C LEU A 144 -7.46 -2.91 7.60
N LEU A 145 -7.49 -2.58 8.89
CA LEU A 145 -7.29 -1.20 9.35
C LEU A 145 -5.84 -0.75 9.16
N GLU A 146 -4.89 -1.58 9.56
CA GLU A 146 -3.46 -1.31 9.35
C GLU A 146 -3.15 -1.19 7.85
N MET A 147 -3.72 -2.09 7.03
CA MET A 147 -3.60 -2.03 5.59
C MET A 147 -4.17 -0.71 5.03
N PHE A 148 -5.30 -0.23 5.57
CA PHE A 148 -5.88 1.06 5.19
C PHE A 148 -4.98 2.26 5.57
N VAL A 149 -4.32 2.21 6.73
CA VAL A 149 -3.37 3.27 7.12
C VAL A 149 -2.22 3.34 6.12
N PHE A 150 -1.58 2.22 5.80
CA PHE A 150 -0.51 2.21 4.80
C PHE A 150 -1.01 2.53 3.39
N TRP A 151 -2.25 2.15 3.05
CA TRP A 151 -2.91 2.54 1.81
C TRP A 151 -2.99 4.06 1.64
N LEU A 152 -3.38 4.78 2.70
CA LEU A 152 -3.38 6.24 2.72
C LEU A 152 -1.96 6.81 2.58
N LEU A 153 -0.97 6.23 3.25
CA LEU A 153 0.43 6.66 3.14
C LEU A 153 0.97 6.49 1.71
N VAL A 154 0.62 5.40 1.03
CA VAL A 154 0.92 5.19 -0.40
C VAL A 154 0.25 6.26 -1.26
N GLY A 155 -1.00 6.63 -0.96
CA GLY A 155 -1.69 7.74 -1.63
C GLY A 155 -1.01 9.09 -1.45
N ILE A 156 -0.63 9.44 -0.22
CA ILE A 156 0.05 10.71 0.12
C ILE A 156 1.43 10.78 -0.55
N SER A 157 2.21 9.72 -0.47
CA SER A 157 3.54 9.67 -1.08
C SER A 157 3.48 9.71 -2.62
N SER A 158 2.50 9.03 -3.23
CA SER A 158 2.21 9.14 -4.66
C SER A 158 1.85 10.57 -5.07
N TYR A 159 1.02 11.26 -4.29
CA TYR A 159 0.67 12.67 -4.53
C TYR A 159 1.92 13.57 -4.58
N LEU A 160 2.84 13.40 -3.63
CA LEU A 160 4.08 14.19 -3.56
C LEU A 160 5.00 13.94 -4.77
N LEU A 161 5.03 12.72 -5.30
CA LEU A 161 5.85 12.35 -6.46
C LEU A 161 5.24 12.82 -7.79
N VAL A 162 3.92 12.68 -7.95
CA VAL A 162 3.17 13.16 -9.12
C VAL A 162 3.23 14.68 -9.22
N GLY A 163 3.03 15.37 -8.09
CA GLY A 163 3.05 16.83 -7.97
C GLY A 163 4.43 17.43 -7.75
N PHE A 164 5.50 16.69 -8.01
CA PHE A 164 6.85 17.15 -7.70
C PHE A 164 7.22 18.48 -8.39
N TRP A 165 6.74 18.69 -9.62
CA TRP A 165 6.92 19.94 -10.37
C TRP A 165 5.76 20.93 -10.16
N TYR A 166 5.49 21.22 -8.89
CA TYR A 166 4.38 22.09 -8.43
C TYR A 166 4.42 23.52 -8.99
N ASP A 167 5.59 24.00 -9.45
CA ASP A 167 5.76 25.33 -10.04
C ASP A 167 4.99 25.52 -11.36
N THR A 168 4.55 24.42 -12.01
CA THR A 168 3.80 24.48 -13.27
C THR A 168 2.31 24.27 -13.03
N ASN A 169 1.49 25.23 -13.49
CA ASN A 169 0.02 25.15 -13.37
C ASN A 169 -0.59 23.87 -13.98
N GLY A 170 0.04 23.32 -15.02
CA GLY A 170 -0.36 22.05 -15.63
C GLY A 170 -0.15 20.85 -14.70
N SER A 171 1.01 20.76 -14.04
CA SER A 171 1.31 19.67 -13.10
C SER A 171 0.39 19.71 -11.88
N SER A 172 0.10 20.91 -11.35
CA SER A 172 -0.78 21.06 -10.18
C SER A 172 -2.23 20.58 -10.45
N LYS A 173 -2.82 20.95 -11.60
CA LYS A 173 -4.17 20.48 -11.98
C LYS A 173 -4.22 18.96 -12.21
N THR A 174 -3.21 18.42 -12.88
CA THR A 174 -3.07 16.97 -13.10
C THR A 174 -2.96 16.23 -11.77
N THR A 175 -2.12 16.72 -10.86
CA THR A 175 -1.92 16.10 -9.54
C THR A 175 -3.20 16.10 -8.72
N GLN A 176 -3.92 17.23 -8.70
CA GLN A 176 -5.21 17.34 -8.00
C GLN A 176 -6.24 16.34 -8.56
N LYS A 177 -6.34 16.21 -9.89
CA LYS A 177 -7.27 15.27 -10.51
C LYS A 177 -6.95 13.82 -10.13
N ILE A 178 -5.68 13.41 -10.24
CA ILE A 178 -5.24 12.06 -9.86
C ILE A 178 -5.59 11.79 -8.39
N PHE A 179 -5.25 12.73 -7.51
CA PHE A 179 -5.52 12.58 -6.09
C PHE A 179 -7.01 12.49 -5.77
N LEU A 180 -7.84 13.33 -6.39
CA LEU A 180 -9.28 13.32 -6.11
C LEU A 180 -9.93 11.99 -6.49
N VAL A 181 -9.58 11.44 -7.66
CA VAL A 181 -10.13 10.15 -8.12
C VAL A 181 -9.66 9.01 -7.21
N ASP A 182 -8.40 9.04 -6.78
CA ASP A 182 -7.85 8.10 -5.80
C ASP A 182 -8.60 8.17 -4.47
N ARG A 183 -8.90 9.38 -3.97
CA ARG A 183 -9.67 9.57 -2.72
C ARG A 183 -11.09 9.01 -2.81
N VAL A 184 -11.74 9.02 -3.98
CA VAL A 184 -13.07 8.40 -4.14
C VAL A 184 -12.98 6.89 -3.90
N GLY A 185 -11.95 6.23 -4.41
CA GLY A 185 -11.68 4.82 -4.13
C GLY A 185 -11.42 4.55 -2.65
N ASP A 186 -10.59 5.39 -2.02
CA ASP A 186 -10.24 5.28 -0.60
C ASP A 186 -11.45 5.42 0.33
N VAL A 187 -12.38 6.33 0.00
CA VAL A 187 -13.65 6.44 0.76
C VAL A 187 -14.46 5.16 0.63
N GLY A 188 -14.56 4.59 -0.57
CA GLY A 188 -15.22 3.30 -0.77
C GLY A 188 -14.57 2.21 0.08
N PHE A 189 -13.24 2.09 -0.01
CA PHE A 189 -12.48 1.09 0.72
C PHE A 189 -12.63 1.23 2.25
N LEU A 190 -12.62 2.47 2.76
CA LEU A 190 -12.88 2.75 4.17
C LEU A 190 -14.30 2.35 4.59
N LEU A 191 -15.32 2.75 3.82
CA LEU A 191 -16.71 2.42 4.13
C LEU A 191 -16.95 0.91 4.10
N GLY A 192 -16.36 0.21 3.13
CA GLY A 192 -16.39 -1.25 3.07
C GLY A 192 -15.72 -1.90 4.28
N SER A 193 -14.55 -1.38 4.69
CA SER A 193 -13.80 -1.89 5.86
C SER A 193 -14.55 -1.67 7.17
N LEU A 194 -15.14 -0.50 7.37
CA LEU A 194 -15.96 -0.18 8.54
C LEU A 194 -17.27 -0.98 8.54
N GLY A 195 -17.88 -1.19 7.37
CA GLY A 195 -19.07 -2.01 7.22
C GLY A 195 -18.81 -3.48 7.52
N LEU A 196 -17.65 -4.02 7.11
CA LEU A 196 -17.20 -5.36 7.50
C LEU A 196 -17.06 -5.46 9.01
N PHE A 197 -16.36 -4.52 9.65
CA PHE A 197 -16.21 -4.47 11.11
C PHE A 197 -17.56 -4.37 11.84
N TRP A 198 -18.52 -3.64 11.29
CA TRP A 198 -19.87 -3.55 11.87
C TRP A 198 -20.57 -4.92 11.95
N VAL A 199 -20.32 -5.79 10.96
CA VAL A 199 -20.87 -7.15 10.89
C VAL A 199 -20.06 -8.15 11.71
N THR A 200 -18.74 -8.18 11.52
CA THR A 200 -17.86 -9.24 12.05
C THR A 200 -17.23 -8.89 13.39
N ARG A 201 -17.19 -7.60 13.78
CA ARG A 201 -16.43 -7.09 14.93
C ARG A 201 -14.94 -7.41 14.91
N SER A 202 -14.39 -7.71 13.73
CA SER A 202 -12.96 -8.00 13.53
C SER A 202 -12.45 -7.37 12.24
N PHE A 203 -11.22 -6.83 12.30
CA PHE A 203 -10.48 -6.36 11.12
C PHE A 203 -9.54 -7.43 10.56
N GLY A 204 -9.43 -8.60 11.19
CA GLY A 204 -8.54 -9.67 10.76
C GLY A 204 -9.01 -10.33 9.47
N PHE A 205 -8.08 -10.56 8.52
CA PHE A 205 -8.40 -11.23 7.26
C PHE A 205 -8.87 -12.68 7.46
N ASP A 206 -8.25 -13.40 8.39
CA ASP A 206 -8.52 -14.83 8.65
C ASP A 206 -9.91 -15.07 9.25
N GLU A 207 -10.36 -14.14 10.11
CA GLU A 207 -11.61 -14.28 10.87
C GLU A 207 -12.81 -13.67 10.12
N SER A 208 -12.58 -12.60 9.36
CA SER A 208 -13.67 -11.82 8.77
C SER A 208 -14.44 -12.57 7.68
N GLY A 209 -13.80 -13.44 6.90
CA GLY A 209 -14.46 -14.28 5.89
C GLY A 209 -15.52 -15.22 6.49
N PRO A 210 -15.13 -16.12 7.41
CA PRO A 210 -16.07 -17.03 8.07
C PRO A 210 -17.19 -16.32 8.83
N LEU A 211 -16.89 -15.22 9.54
CA LEU A 211 -17.88 -14.45 10.28
C LEU A 211 -18.89 -13.76 9.35
N LEU A 212 -18.45 -13.30 8.18
CA LEU A 212 -19.34 -12.75 7.17
C LEU A 212 -20.26 -13.84 6.60
N GLU A 213 -19.72 -15.03 6.31
CA GLU A 213 -20.50 -16.19 5.84
C GLU A 213 -21.58 -16.60 6.86
N GLU A 214 -21.25 -16.64 8.15
CA GLU A 214 -22.22 -16.89 9.21
C GLU A 214 -23.33 -15.82 9.28
N ALA A 215 -22.97 -14.55 9.15
CA ALA A 215 -23.93 -13.44 9.16
C ALA A 215 -24.92 -13.51 7.97
N ILE A 216 -24.46 -14.02 6.83
CA ILE A 216 -25.27 -14.24 5.64
C ILE A 216 -26.22 -15.44 5.85
N ILE A 217 -25.69 -16.59 6.29
CA ILE A 217 -26.48 -17.82 6.48
C ILE A 217 -27.55 -17.64 7.57
N SER A 218 -27.22 -16.92 8.64
CA SER A 218 -28.16 -16.61 9.73
C SER A 218 -29.25 -15.59 9.36
N GLY A 219 -29.20 -15.01 8.16
CA GLY A 219 -30.14 -14.00 7.70
C GLY A 219 -29.98 -12.63 8.38
N LYS A 220 -28.90 -12.42 9.15
CA LYS A 220 -28.58 -11.11 9.76
C LYS A 220 -28.19 -10.08 8.71
N LEU A 221 -27.58 -10.52 7.60
CA LEU A 221 -27.16 -9.67 6.49
C LEU A 221 -27.92 -10.02 5.22
N SER A 222 -28.50 -9.02 4.56
CA SER A 222 -29.17 -9.23 3.28
C SER A 222 -28.18 -9.30 2.11
N ASN A 223 -28.47 -10.14 1.11
CA ASN A 223 -27.66 -10.26 -0.10
C ASN A 223 -27.27 -8.93 -0.78
N PRO A 224 -28.17 -7.93 -0.96
CA PRO A 224 -27.78 -6.66 -1.55
C PRO A 224 -26.82 -5.86 -0.65
N THR A 225 -26.95 -5.95 0.67
CA THR A 225 -26.01 -5.32 1.60
C THR A 225 -24.63 -5.97 1.51
N THR A 226 -24.56 -7.30 1.44
CA THR A 226 -23.30 -8.03 1.25
C THR A 226 -22.59 -7.63 -0.04
N LEU A 227 -23.34 -7.53 -1.15
CA LEU A 227 -22.79 -7.10 -2.44
C LEU A 227 -22.25 -5.66 -2.36
N LEU A 228 -23.00 -4.76 -1.73
CA LEU A 228 -22.57 -3.37 -1.55
C LEU A 228 -21.28 -3.30 -0.70
N LEU A 229 -21.17 -4.08 0.37
CA LEU A 229 -19.96 -4.12 1.20
C LEU A 229 -18.75 -4.62 0.40
N CYS A 230 -18.90 -5.73 -0.33
CA CYS A 230 -17.83 -6.26 -1.17
C CYS A 230 -17.42 -5.26 -2.26
N PHE A 231 -18.41 -4.61 -2.90
CA PHE A 231 -18.17 -3.57 -3.91
C PHE A 231 -17.42 -2.38 -3.33
N LEU A 232 -17.83 -1.87 -2.16
CA LEU A 232 -17.15 -0.78 -1.47
C LEU A 232 -15.70 -1.15 -1.13
N MET A 233 -15.44 -2.38 -0.68
CA MET A 233 -14.08 -2.84 -0.38
C MET A 233 -13.17 -2.88 -1.62
N ILE A 234 -13.69 -3.24 -2.80
CA ILE A 234 -12.89 -3.26 -4.04
C ILE A 234 -12.74 -1.89 -4.72
N MET A 235 -13.53 -0.87 -4.33
CA MET A 235 -13.42 0.49 -4.88
C MET A 235 -12.01 1.10 -4.72
N GLY A 236 -11.33 0.81 -3.61
CA GLY A 236 -9.93 1.20 -3.41
C GLY A 236 -9.02 0.59 -4.48
N PRO A 237 -8.91 -0.75 -4.55
CA PRO A 237 -8.20 -1.43 -5.62
C PRO A 237 -8.55 -0.95 -7.03
N ILE A 238 -9.84 -0.77 -7.37
CA ILE A 238 -10.28 -0.26 -8.67
C ILE A 238 -9.64 1.11 -8.99
N ALA A 239 -9.57 2.01 -8.01
CA ALA A 239 -8.94 3.32 -8.18
C ALA A 239 -7.46 3.20 -8.50
N LYS A 240 -6.70 2.36 -7.76
CA LYS A 240 -5.24 2.18 -7.96
C LYS A 240 -4.90 1.40 -9.23
N LEU A 241 -5.77 0.48 -9.64
CA LEU A 241 -5.63 -0.30 -10.88
C LEU A 241 -6.01 0.52 -12.12
N ILE A 242 -6.62 1.71 -11.95
CA ILE A 242 -7.06 2.58 -13.04
C ILE A 242 -8.15 1.91 -13.89
N GLU A 243 -9.08 1.24 -13.23
CA GLU A 243 -10.15 0.48 -13.86
C GLU A 243 -11.49 1.24 -13.88
N PHE A 244 -12.46 0.76 -14.67
CA PHE A 244 -13.81 1.32 -14.66
C PHE A 244 -14.43 1.23 -13.25
N PRO A 245 -15.04 2.31 -12.72
CA PRO A 245 -15.32 3.61 -13.33
C PRO A 245 -14.22 4.69 -13.09
N LEU A 246 -13.19 4.39 -12.30
CA LEU A 246 -12.19 5.35 -11.80
C LEU A 246 -10.95 5.51 -12.71
N TYR A 247 -11.07 5.25 -14.01
CA TYR A 247 -9.96 5.27 -14.98
C TYR A 247 -9.62 6.67 -15.56
N ILE A 248 -10.43 7.69 -15.28
CA ILE A 248 -10.41 8.99 -15.99
C ILE A 248 -9.09 9.77 -15.87
N TRP A 249 -8.25 9.43 -14.90
CA TRP A 249 -6.96 10.06 -14.66
C TRP A 249 -5.79 9.37 -15.36
N ARG A 250 -6.03 8.23 -16.04
CA ARG A 250 -5.01 7.49 -16.81
C ARG A 250 -4.18 8.37 -17.78
N PRO A 251 -4.79 9.27 -18.59
CA PRO A 251 -4.01 10.07 -19.55
C PRO A 251 -3.10 11.08 -18.86
N ASP A 252 -3.41 11.46 -17.62
CA ASP A 252 -2.67 12.48 -16.89
C ASP A 252 -1.40 11.93 -16.24
N VAL A 253 -1.28 10.62 -16.06
CA VAL A 253 -0.05 9.97 -15.53
C VAL A 253 1.15 10.19 -16.45
N LEU A 254 0.93 10.32 -17.76
CA LEU A 254 1.99 10.57 -18.74
C LEU A 254 2.66 11.94 -18.57
N LYS A 255 2.04 12.86 -17.82
CA LYS A 255 2.58 14.21 -17.56
C LYS A 255 3.47 14.25 -16.31
N THR A 256 3.61 13.14 -15.60
CA THR A 256 4.38 13.04 -14.36
C THR A 256 5.87 12.80 -14.63
N PRO A 257 6.78 13.08 -13.67
CA PRO A 257 8.19 12.75 -13.82
C PRO A 257 8.37 11.28 -14.22
N VAL A 258 9.31 10.97 -15.12
CA VAL A 258 9.50 9.61 -15.66
C VAL A 258 9.63 8.55 -14.55
N PRO A 259 10.41 8.73 -13.47
CA PRO A 259 10.46 7.74 -12.39
C PRO A 259 9.14 7.60 -11.62
N ALA A 260 8.35 8.67 -11.47
CA ALA A 260 7.04 8.62 -10.84
C ALA A 260 5.99 7.95 -11.74
N SER A 261 6.03 8.21 -13.04
CA SER A 261 5.21 7.53 -14.05
C SER A 261 5.51 6.03 -14.08
N ALA A 262 6.80 5.65 -14.06
CA ALA A 262 7.24 4.26 -13.96
C ALA A 262 6.75 3.61 -12.66
N LEU A 263 6.78 4.30 -11.53
CA LEU A 263 6.23 3.79 -10.26
C LEU A 263 4.71 3.49 -10.35
N ILE A 264 3.94 4.36 -11.01
CA ILE A 264 2.48 4.21 -11.16
C ILE A 264 2.14 3.09 -12.14
N HIS A 265 2.84 3.01 -13.29
CA HIS A 265 2.53 2.05 -14.35
C HIS A 265 3.31 0.73 -14.28
N ALA A 266 4.57 0.75 -13.88
CA ALA A 266 5.46 -0.40 -13.84
C ALA A 266 5.45 -1.03 -12.46
N THR A 267 4.29 -1.56 -12.06
CA THR A 267 4.17 -2.62 -11.05
C THR A 267 3.82 -2.16 -9.64
N THR A 268 4.37 -1.10 -9.04
CA THR A 268 4.23 -0.95 -7.58
C THR A 268 2.83 -0.53 -7.08
N LEU A 269 2.19 0.45 -7.71
CA LEU A 269 0.86 0.90 -7.31
C LEU A 269 -0.23 -0.10 -7.75
N VAL A 270 -0.07 -0.67 -8.94
CA VAL A 270 -0.94 -1.72 -9.50
C VAL A 270 -0.85 -3.00 -8.67
N ALA A 271 0.36 -3.47 -8.35
CA ALA A 271 0.56 -4.66 -7.54
C ALA A 271 0.02 -4.46 -6.11
N ALA A 272 0.07 -3.25 -5.55
CA ALA A 272 -0.59 -2.97 -4.27
C ALA A 272 -2.11 -3.16 -4.36
N GLY A 273 -2.74 -2.70 -5.45
CA GLY A 273 -4.17 -2.95 -5.72
C GLY A 273 -4.49 -4.44 -5.82
N VAL A 274 -3.71 -5.20 -6.60
CA VAL A 274 -3.87 -6.66 -6.73
C VAL A 274 -3.64 -7.38 -5.39
N PHE A 275 -2.62 -6.97 -4.64
CA PHE A 275 -2.30 -7.55 -3.33
C PHE A 275 -3.41 -7.35 -2.32
N VAL A 276 -4.01 -6.15 -2.27
CA VAL A 276 -5.18 -5.89 -1.43
C VAL A 276 -6.34 -6.81 -1.81
N VAL A 277 -6.63 -6.97 -3.11
CA VAL A 277 -7.69 -7.90 -3.56
C VAL A 277 -7.38 -9.33 -3.13
N ALA A 278 -6.13 -9.78 -3.25
CA ALA A 278 -5.70 -11.10 -2.80
C ALA A 278 -5.88 -11.31 -1.29
N ARG A 279 -5.58 -10.29 -0.48
CA ARG A 279 -5.83 -10.30 0.98
C ARG A 279 -7.30 -10.31 1.35
N LEU A 280 -8.14 -9.71 0.50
CA LEU A 280 -9.59 -9.67 0.67
C LEU A 280 -10.30 -10.93 0.16
N GLU A 281 -9.59 -11.89 -0.44
CA GLU A 281 -10.18 -13.10 -1.00
C GLU A 281 -11.14 -13.84 -0.05
N PRO A 282 -10.82 -14.07 1.24
CA PRO A 282 -11.73 -14.78 2.14
C PRO A 282 -13.10 -14.08 2.29
N VAL A 283 -13.09 -12.75 2.29
CA VAL A 283 -14.29 -11.91 2.41
C VAL A 283 -15.06 -11.86 1.10
N LEU A 284 -14.35 -11.68 -0.02
CA LEU A 284 -14.96 -11.59 -1.35
C LEU A 284 -15.58 -12.93 -1.77
N THR A 285 -14.93 -14.05 -1.45
CA THR A 285 -15.46 -15.40 -1.72
C THR A 285 -16.68 -15.70 -0.86
N ALA A 286 -16.69 -15.32 0.42
CA ALA A 286 -17.86 -15.43 1.28
C ALA A 286 -19.05 -14.62 0.73
N GLY A 287 -18.78 -13.37 0.30
CA GLY A 287 -19.80 -12.52 -0.33
C GLY A 287 -20.29 -13.06 -1.67
N ALA A 288 -19.42 -13.66 -2.48
CA ALA A 288 -19.78 -14.24 -3.77
C ALA A 288 -20.68 -15.49 -3.61
N ARG A 289 -20.41 -16.34 -2.61
CA ARG A 289 -21.26 -17.50 -2.29
C ARG A 289 -22.67 -17.12 -1.85
N ALA A 290 -22.85 -15.90 -1.34
CA ALA A 290 -24.17 -15.35 -0.99
C ALA A 290 -25.04 -15.03 -2.21
N LEU A 291 -24.44 -14.93 -3.40
CA LEU A 291 -25.18 -14.63 -4.61
C LEU A 291 -25.88 -15.89 -5.12
N PRO A 292 -27.22 -15.88 -5.28
CA PRO A 292 -27.86 -16.91 -6.07
C PRO A 292 -27.28 -16.86 -7.50
N GLY A 293 -27.06 -18.03 -8.12
CA GLY A 293 -26.40 -18.13 -9.44
C GLY A 293 -27.04 -17.29 -10.55
N THR A 294 -28.27 -16.81 -10.35
CA THR A 294 -29.00 -15.88 -11.23
C THR A 294 -28.43 -14.45 -11.22
N VAL A 295 -27.82 -13.98 -10.12
CA VAL A 295 -27.24 -12.62 -10.05
C VAL A 295 -25.88 -12.57 -10.75
N LEU A 296 -25.07 -13.64 -10.65
CA LEU A 296 -23.84 -13.77 -11.43
C LEU A 296 -24.13 -13.85 -12.93
N ALA A 297 -25.21 -14.52 -13.33
CA ALA A 297 -25.64 -14.58 -14.73
C ALA A 297 -26.02 -13.20 -15.30
N ASN A 298 -26.55 -12.28 -14.48
CA ASN A 298 -26.96 -10.94 -14.91
C ASN A 298 -25.84 -9.89 -14.84
N LEU A 299 -24.67 -10.21 -14.29
CA LEU A 299 -23.49 -9.32 -14.28
C LEU A 299 -22.65 -9.44 -15.55
N PHE A 300 -22.88 -10.49 -16.37
CA PHE A 300 -22.16 -10.78 -17.61
C PHE A 300 -23.05 -10.68 -18.88
N VAL A 301 -24.23 -10.07 -18.76
CA VAL A 301 -25.15 -9.75 -19.87
C VAL A 301 -25.34 -8.24 -19.92
#